data_AF-A0AAN8Z7Q9-F1
#
_entry.id   AF-A0AAN8Z7Q9-F1
#
_cell.length_a   1.000
_cell.length_b   1.000
_cell.length_c   1.000
_cell.angle_alpha   90.00
_cell.angle_beta   90.00
_cell.angle_gamma   90.00
#
_symmetry.space_group_name_H-M   'P 1'
#
loop_
_entity.id
_entity.type
_entity.pdbx_description
1 polymer ?
#
loop_
_entity_poly.entity_id
_entity_poly.type
_entity_poly.pdbx_seq_one_letter_code
_entity_poly.pdbx_strand_id
1 'polypeptide(L)'
;MNSRATSESETLYCVYVAIGQKRSTVAQLVQILSEANALEYSILVAATASDPAPLQFLAPYSGCAMGEYFRDNGMHALIIYDDLSKQAVAYRQMSLLLRRPPGREAFPGDVFYLHSRLLERAAKRSDQTGAGSLTALPVIETQAGDVSAYIPTNVIPITDGQICLETELFYRGIRPAINVGLSVSRVGSAAQLKTMKQVCGSSKLELAQYREVAAFAQFGSDLDAATQALLNRGARLTEVPKQPQYAPLPIEKQILVIYAAVNGFCDRMALDRISQYERAIPSSVKPELLQSLLEKGGLTNERKMEPDAFLKEIGELEFQQKYIPEKGCNAIYESTKDLLHDSLRRGIKEIMTTNNLELPKGMTHSELAWIEYFERLKTNVREGKKSFQGPGCVDEKEENQGHARPELLGQGQRNSFKQGCYDLRLETD
;
A
#
# COMPACT_ATOMS: atom_id res chain seq x y z
N MET A 1 -2.25 -5.58 16.25
CA MET A 1 -3.21 -6.02 17.28
C MET A 1 -2.58 -7.09 18.13
N ASN A 2 -2.32 -8.30 17.61
CA ASN A 2 -1.75 -9.42 18.37
C ASN A 2 -0.43 -9.10 19.11
N SER A 3 0.42 -8.24 18.57
CA SER A 3 1.62 -7.74 19.25
C SER A 3 1.38 -6.91 20.53
N ARG A 4 0.12 -6.64 20.89
CA ARG A 4 -0.34 -5.99 22.12
C ARG A 4 -1.31 -6.87 22.93
N ALA A 5 -1.67 -8.05 22.44
CA ALA A 5 -2.59 -8.95 23.13
C ALA A 5 -1.90 -9.55 24.35
N THR A 6 -2.56 -9.49 25.50
CA THR A 6 -2.08 -10.04 26.79
C THR A 6 -2.78 -11.34 27.16
N SER A 7 -3.82 -11.72 26.42
CA SER A 7 -4.63 -12.93 26.60
C SER A 7 -5.11 -13.50 25.27
N GLU A 8 -5.53 -14.76 25.27
CA GLU A 8 -6.05 -15.45 24.08
C GLU A 8 -7.34 -14.81 23.55
N SER A 9 -8.17 -14.21 24.42
CA SER A 9 -9.38 -13.49 24.02
C SER A 9 -9.10 -12.13 23.36
N GLU A 10 -7.96 -11.51 23.64
CA GLU A 10 -7.49 -10.30 22.93
C GLU A 10 -6.76 -10.62 21.62
N THR A 11 -6.42 -11.89 21.40
CA THR A 11 -5.71 -12.34 20.21
C THR A 11 -6.70 -12.52 19.05
N LEU A 12 -6.34 -11.95 17.90
CA LEU A 12 -7.09 -12.14 16.67
C LEU A 12 -6.55 -13.35 15.91
N TYR A 13 -7.38 -14.37 15.73
CA TYR A 13 -7.07 -15.53 14.90
C TYR A 13 -7.49 -15.31 13.45
N CYS A 14 -6.68 -15.75 12.50
CA CYS A 14 -6.92 -15.58 11.07
C CYS A 14 -7.20 -16.92 10.40
N VAL A 15 -8.11 -16.94 9.43
CA VAL A 15 -8.36 -18.08 8.54
C VAL A 15 -8.29 -17.60 7.10
N TYR A 16 -7.36 -18.13 6.31
CA TYR A 16 -7.24 -17.83 4.88
C TYR A 16 -7.75 -19.02 4.07
N VAL A 17 -8.84 -18.85 3.32
CA VAL A 17 -9.38 -19.88 2.44
C VAL A 17 -8.99 -19.59 0.99
N ALA A 18 -8.02 -20.32 0.46
CA ALA A 18 -7.63 -20.26 -0.95
C ALA A 18 -8.49 -21.23 -1.78
N ILE A 19 -9.23 -20.71 -2.75
CA ILE A 19 -10.29 -21.36 -3.53
C ILE A 19 -9.95 -21.21 -5.01
N GLY A 20 -9.62 -22.31 -5.70
CA GLY A 20 -9.25 -22.28 -7.11
C GLY A 20 -7.94 -21.52 -7.40
N GLN A 21 -7.16 -21.15 -6.37
CA GLN A 21 -5.89 -20.45 -6.52
C GLN A 21 -4.77 -21.37 -7.01
N LYS A 22 -3.76 -20.80 -7.67
CA LYS A 22 -2.57 -21.58 -8.09
C LYS A 22 -1.78 -22.02 -6.85
N ARG A 23 -1.36 -23.30 -6.82
CA ARG A 23 -0.59 -23.87 -5.70
C ARG A 23 0.70 -23.09 -5.41
N SER A 24 1.35 -22.52 -6.43
CA SER A 24 2.51 -21.63 -6.29
C SER A 24 2.19 -20.33 -5.54
N THR A 25 1.02 -19.72 -5.79
CA THR A 25 0.57 -18.50 -5.12
C THR A 25 0.26 -18.78 -3.65
N VAL A 26 -0.37 -19.92 -3.34
CA VAL A 26 -0.61 -20.36 -1.96
C VAL A 26 0.71 -20.62 -1.23
N ALA A 27 1.70 -21.26 -1.87
CA ALA A 27 3.01 -21.49 -1.27
C ALA A 27 3.76 -20.17 -0.98
N GLN A 28 3.71 -19.20 -1.90
CA GLN A 28 4.25 -17.85 -1.69
C GLN A 28 3.57 -17.14 -0.51
N LEU A 29 2.24 -17.25 -0.39
CA LEU A 29 1.51 -16.69 0.74
C LEU A 29 1.92 -17.32 2.08
N VAL A 30 2.08 -18.65 2.15
CA VAL A 30 2.59 -19.34 3.35
C VAL A 30 3.96 -18.79 3.75
N GLN A 31 4.87 -18.63 2.78
CA GLN A 31 6.20 -18.06 3.03
C GLN A 31 6.10 -16.63 3.58
N ILE A 32 5.33 -15.75 2.95
CA ILE A 32 5.14 -14.35 3.40
C ILE A 32 4.57 -14.30 4.82
N LEU A 33 3.58 -15.14 5.14
CA LEU A 33 3.00 -15.22 6.49
C LEU A 33 3.99 -15.79 7.50
N SER A 34 4.89 -16.69 7.08
CA SER A 34 5.97 -17.21 7.94
C SER A 34 7.01 -16.13 8.24
N GLU A 35 7.47 -15.41 7.22
CA GLU A 35 8.45 -14.31 7.35
C GLU A 35 7.91 -13.15 8.20
N ALA A 36 6.59 -12.93 8.19
CA ALA A 36 5.90 -11.94 9.02
C ALA A 36 5.51 -12.45 10.43
N ASN A 37 5.87 -13.68 10.81
CA ASN A 37 5.41 -14.36 12.05
C ASN A 37 3.87 -14.38 12.21
N ALA A 38 3.13 -14.36 11.10
CA ALA A 38 1.68 -14.37 11.09
C ALA A 38 1.06 -15.78 11.14
N LEU A 39 1.84 -16.81 10.80
CA LEU A 39 1.38 -18.22 10.83
C LEU A 39 1.01 -18.71 12.24
N GLU A 40 1.60 -18.16 13.30
CA GLU A 40 1.33 -18.58 14.69
C GLU A 40 -0.15 -18.44 15.09
N TYR A 41 -0.85 -17.48 14.49
CA TYR A 41 -2.28 -17.22 14.69
C TYR A 41 -3.11 -17.38 13.41
N SER A 42 -2.56 -17.99 12.34
CA SER A 42 -3.25 -18.13 11.05
C SER A 42 -3.43 -19.58 10.59
N ILE A 43 -4.65 -19.96 10.26
CA ILE A 43 -5.00 -21.22 9.60
C ILE A 43 -5.10 -20.98 8.10
N LEU A 44 -4.47 -21.81 7.27
CA LEU A 44 -4.68 -21.81 5.82
C LEU A 44 -5.48 -23.04 5.37
N VAL A 45 -6.59 -22.81 4.68
CA VAL A 45 -7.40 -23.83 4.02
C VAL A 45 -7.21 -23.69 2.52
N ALA A 46 -6.65 -24.70 1.86
CA ALA A 46 -6.34 -24.64 0.43
C ALA A 46 -7.10 -25.70 -0.37
N ALA A 47 -7.95 -25.25 -1.28
CA ALA A 47 -8.48 -26.05 -2.39
C ALA A 47 -8.05 -25.35 -3.70
N THR A 48 -6.93 -25.79 -4.25
CA THR A 48 -6.23 -25.14 -5.36
C THR A 48 -6.88 -25.42 -6.71
N ALA A 49 -6.46 -24.70 -7.76
CA ALA A 49 -6.95 -24.85 -9.13
C ALA A 49 -6.87 -26.28 -9.70
N SER A 50 -5.95 -27.11 -9.20
CA SER A 50 -5.79 -28.52 -9.60
C SER A 50 -6.76 -29.47 -8.89
N ASP A 51 -7.40 -29.02 -7.81
CA ASP A 51 -8.19 -29.87 -6.95
C ASP A 51 -9.65 -29.91 -7.44
N PRO A 52 -10.36 -31.03 -7.31
CA PRO A 52 -11.67 -31.21 -7.92
C PRO A 52 -12.72 -30.24 -7.35
N ALA A 53 -13.69 -29.84 -8.19
CA ALA A 53 -14.70 -28.83 -7.86
C ALA A 53 -15.42 -29.02 -6.49
N PRO A 54 -15.74 -30.25 -6.02
CA PRO A 54 -16.30 -30.44 -4.67
C PRO A 54 -15.41 -29.92 -3.53
N LEU A 55 -14.08 -29.98 -3.64
CA LEU A 55 -13.18 -29.41 -2.63
C LEU A 55 -13.17 -27.89 -2.67
N GLN A 56 -13.13 -27.30 -3.88
CA GLN A 56 -13.21 -25.84 -4.05
C GLN A 56 -14.56 -25.29 -3.53
N PHE A 57 -15.65 -26.01 -3.76
CA PHE A 57 -16.98 -25.72 -3.21
C PHE A 57 -17.01 -25.80 -1.67
N LEU A 58 -16.37 -26.80 -1.06
CA LEU A 58 -16.47 -27.08 0.37
C LEU A 58 -15.47 -26.30 1.24
N ALA A 59 -14.34 -25.88 0.69
CA ALA A 59 -13.27 -25.19 1.43
C ALA A 59 -13.76 -23.96 2.22
N PRO A 60 -14.64 -23.08 1.70
CA PRO A 60 -15.16 -21.94 2.47
C PRO A 60 -16.00 -22.37 3.68
N TYR A 61 -16.81 -23.42 3.55
CA TYR A 61 -17.58 -23.94 4.69
C TYR A 61 -16.68 -24.56 5.76
N SER A 62 -15.59 -25.21 5.34
CA SER A 62 -14.57 -25.81 6.22
C SER A 62 -13.79 -24.74 6.98
N GLY A 63 -13.27 -23.73 6.27
CA GLY A 63 -12.60 -22.59 6.90
C GLY A 63 -13.55 -21.80 7.82
N CYS A 64 -14.80 -21.60 7.41
CA CYS A 64 -15.80 -20.95 8.25
C CYS A 64 -16.01 -21.72 9.57
N ALA A 65 -16.13 -23.06 9.53
CA ALA A 65 -16.23 -23.87 10.75
C ALA A 65 -14.98 -23.76 11.66
N MET A 66 -13.78 -23.64 11.09
CA MET A 66 -12.55 -23.37 11.85
C MET A 66 -12.57 -21.97 12.50
N GLY A 67 -13.12 -20.97 11.81
CA GLY A 67 -13.32 -19.62 12.36
C GLY A 67 -14.39 -19.57 13.45
N GLU A 68 -15.47 -20.34 13.30
CA GLU A 68 -16.56 -20.43 14.29
C GLU A 68 -16.11 -21.02 15.62
N TYR A 69 -15.11 -21.92 15.62
CA TYR A 69 -14.49 -22.42 16.85
C TYR A 69 -14.02 -21.27 17.76
N PHE A 70 -13.35 -20.25 17.19
CA PHE A 70 -12.88 -19.10 17.96
C PHE A 70 -14.07 -18.24 18.43
N ARG A 71 -15.01 -17.91 17.54
CA ARG A 71 -16.24 -17.15 17.85
C ARG A 71 -17.01 -17.75 19.02
N ASP A 72 -17.25 -19.05 18.98
CA ASP A 72 -18.14 -19.75 19.93
C ASP A 72 -17.45 -20.06 21.26
N ASN A 73 -16.12 -19.91 21.34
CA ASN A 73 -15.33 -19.98 22.58
C ASN A 73 -14.91 -18.58 23.09
N GLY A 74 -15.59 -17.51 22.66
CA GLY A 74 -15.37 -16.16 23.19
C GLY A 74 -14.10 -15.45 22.70
N MET A 75 -13.50 -15.93 21.62
CA MET A 75 -12.36 -15.31 20.94
C MET A 75 -12.80 -14.57 19.67
N HIS A 76 -11.88 -13.85 19.05
CA HIS A 76 -12.13 -13.10 17.81
C HIS A 76 -11.39 -13.73 16.63
N ALA A 77 -12.10 -13.94 15.52
CA ALA A 77 -11.56 -14.54 14.31
C ALA A 77 -11.96 -13.82 13.02
N LEU A 78 -10.99 -13.75 12.11
CA LEU A 78 -11.03 -13.09 10.80
C LEU A 78 -10.92 -14.17 9.72
N ILE A 79 -11.86 -14.24 8.79
CA ILE A 79 -11.81 -15.19 7.68
C ILE A 79 -11.84 -14.52 6.31
N ILE A 80 -10.85 -14.85 5.48
CA ILE A 80 -10.73 -14.40 4.09
C ILE A 80 -11.18 -15.54 3.19
N TYR A 81 -12.11 -15.27 2.28
CA TYR A 81 -12.47 -16.22 1.22
C TYR A 81 -11.90 -15.76 -0.11
N ASP A 82 -10.82 -16.38 -0.59
CA ASP A 82 -10.08 -16.05 -1.82
C ASP A 82 -10.19 -17.14 -2.92
N ASP A 83 -11.20 -17.16 -3.78
CA ASP A 83 -12.32 -16.21 -3.86
C ASP A 83 -13.69 -16.86 -4.09
N LEU A 84 -14.75 -16.13 -3.74
CA LEU A 84 -16.12 -16.64 -3.87
C LEU A 84 -16.61 -16.66 -5.33
N SER A 85 -16.00 -15.91 -6.24
CA SER A 85 -16.27 -16.07 -7.69
C SER A 85 -15.86 -17.47 -8.14
N LYS A 86 -14.69 -17.97 -7.70
CA LYS A 86 -14.19 -19.32 -7.95
C LYS A 86 -15.02 -20.38 -7.21
N GLN A 87 -15.48 -20.14 -5.97
CA GLN A 87 -16.44 -21.04 -5.30
C GLN A 87 -17.73 -21.20 -6.11
N ALA A 88 -18.31 -20.09 -6.59
CA ALA A 88 -19.53 -20.12 -7.40
C ALA A 88 -19.32 -20.87 -8.74
N VAL A 89 -18.17 -20.72 -9.38
CA VAL A 89 -17.82 -21.47 -10.61
C VAL A 89 -17.71 -22.97 -10.33
N ALA A 90 -17.09 -23.38 -9.22
CA ALA A 90 -17.03 -24.77 -8.80
C ALA A 90 -18.45 -25.34 -8.51
N TYR A 91 -19.31 -24.57 -7.82
CA TYR A 91 -20.69 -24.98 -7.56
C TYR A 91 -21.53 -25.11 -8.85
N ARG A 92 -21.30 -24.21 -9.82
CA ARG A 92 -21.89 -24.28 -11.16
C ARG A 92 -21.47 -25.56 -11.89
N GLN A 93 -20.17 -25.88 -11.90
CA GLN A 93 -19.65 -27.12 -12.51
C GLN A 93 -20.32 -28.37 -11.92
N MET A 94 -20.39 -28.46 -10.58
CA MET A 94 -21.06 -29.56 -9.89
C MET A 94 -22.55 -29.66 -10.28
N SER A 95 -23.26 -28.52 -10.26
CA SER A 95 -24.69 -28.47 -10.55
C SER A 95 -25.03 -28.89 -11.99
N LEU A 96 -24.22 -28.47 -12.96
CA LEU A 96 -24.37 -28.85 -14.36
C LEU A 96 -24.09 -30.35 -14.58
N LEU A 97 -23.06 -30.90 -13.93
CA LEU A 97 -22.77 -32.34 -13.97
C LEU A 97 -23.91 -33.18 -13.36
N LEU A 98 -24.54 -32.66 -12.31
CA LEU A 98 -25.75 -33.24 -11.70
C LEU A 98 -27.05 -32.95 -12.48
N ARG A 99 -26.96 -32.34 -13.67
CA ARG A 99 -28.09 -31.97 -14.55
C ARG A 99 -29.16 -31.10 -13.87
N ARG A 100 -28.77 -30.30 -12.87
CA ARG A 100 -29.67 -29.28 -12.31
C ARG A 100 -29.94 -28.18 -13.36
N PRO A 101 -31.18 -27.67 -13.48
CA PRO A 101 -31.48 -26.58 -14.41
C PRO A 101 -30.63 -25.32 -14.15
N PRO A 102 -29.93 -24.78 -15.16
CA PRO A 102 -29.18 -23.53 -15.04
C PRO A 102 -30.09 -22.30 -15.13
N GLY A 103 -29.68 -21.22 -14.46
CA GLY A 103 -30.27 -19.88 -14.55
C GLY A 103 -29.33 -18.88 -15.24
N ARG A 104 -29.33 -17.63 -14.77
CA ARG A 104 -28.48 -16.54 -15.29
C ARG A 104 -27.00 -16.93 -15.26
N GLU A 105 -26.27 -16.60 -16.33
CA GLU A 105 -24.83 -16.90 -16.49
C GLU A 105 -24.48 -18.40 -16.25
N ALA A 106 -25.46 -19.28 -16.52
CA ALA A 106 -25.45 -20.72 -16.30
C ALA A 106 -25.26 -21.18 -14.85
N PHE A 107 -25.33 -20.28 -13.85
CA PHE A 107 -25.29 -20.66 -12.43
C PHE A 107 -26.60 -21.34 -11.99
N PRO A 108 -26.56 -22.24 -10.99
CA PRO A 108 -27.78 -22.81 -10.43
C PRO A 108 -28.59 -21.75 -9.68
N GLY A 109 -29.93 -21.91 -9.64
CA GLY A 109 -30.83 -20.91 -9.05
C GLY A 109 -30.62 -20.64 -7.55
N ASP A 110 -29.95 -21.54 -6.83
CA ASP A 110 -29.61 -21.42 -5.41
C ASP A 110 -28.18 -20.88 -5.15
N VAL A 111 -27.49 -20.33 -6.16
CA VAL A 111 -26.15 -19.72 -5.99
C VAL A 111 -26.15 -18.51 -5.03
N PHE A 112 -27.28 -17.80 -4.87
CA PHE A 112 -27.43 -16.80 -3.82
C PHE A 112 -27.38 -17.44 -2.43
N TYR A 113 -28.11 -18.54 -2.23
CA TYR A 113 -28.17 -19.29 -0.97
C TYR A 113 -26.83 -19.94 -0.59
N LEU A 114 -25.98 -20.25 -1.57
CA LEU A 114 -24.60 -20.69 -1.36
C LEU A 114 -23.82 -19.67 -0.51
N HIS A 115 -23.79 -18.42 -0.94
CA HIS A 115 -23.01 -17.37 -0.28
C HIS A 115 -23.73 -16.76 0.93
N SER A 116 -25.06 -16.63 0.93
CA SER A 116 -25.77 -16.06 2.09
C SER A 116 -25.59 -16.95 3.32
N ARG A 117 -25.89 -18.25 3.26
CA ARG A 117 -25.70 -19.16 4.40
C ARG A 117 -24.24 -19.32 4.85
N LEU A 118 -23.27 -18.88 4.04
CA LEU A 118 -21.85 -18.85 4.38
C LEU A 118 -21.49 -17.55 5.12
N LEU A 119 -21.91 -16.40 4.58
CA LEU A 119 -21.56 -15.08 5.09
C LEU A 119 -22.38 -14.67 6.32
N GLU A 120 -23.63 -15.14 6.44
CA GLU A 120 -24.47 -14.97 7.65
C GLU A 120 -23.92 -15.69 8.90
N ARG A 121 -22.91 -16.56 8.74
CA ARG A 121 -22.17 -17.16 9.88
C ARG A 121 -21.10 -16.23 10.45
N ALA A 122 -20.69 -15.20 9.71
CA ALA A 122 -19.85 -14.14 10.23
C ALA A 122 -20.70 -13.16 11.03
N ALA A 123 -20.61 -13.27 12.36
CA ALA A 123 -21.32 -12.45 13.32
C ALA A 123 -20.50 -12.33 14.61
N LYS A 124 -20.78 -11.25 15.37
CA LYS A 124 -20.43 -11.18 16.78
C LYS A 124 -21.55 -11.80 17.63
N ARG A 125 -21.13 -12.46 18.70
CA ARG A 125 -21.98 -13.05 19.74
C ARG A 125 -22.22 -12.03 20.85
N SER A 126 -23.42 -12.05 21.42
CA SER A 126 -23.76 -11.26 22.60
C SER A 126 -22.94 -11.69 23.83
N ASP A 127 -22.88 -10.83 24.85
CA ASP A 127 -22.22 -11.13 26.13
C ASP A 127 -22.71 -12.44 26.77
N GLN A 128 -24.02 -12.71 26.68
CA GLN A 128 -24.64 -13.95 27.18
C GLN A 128 -24.18 -15.22 26.45
N THR A 129 -23.58 -15.07 25.26
CA THR A 129 -23.17 -16.17 24.38
C THR A 129 -21.68 -16.18 24.10
N GLY A 130 -20.90 -15.59 25.01
CA GLY A 130 -19.43 -15.65 25.04
C GLY A 130 -18.72 -14.43 24.46
N ALA A 131 -19.44 -13.45 23.91
CA ALA A 131 -18.88 -12.23 23.32
C ALA A 131 -17.86 -12.40 22.17
N GLY A 132 -17.60 -13.61 21.66
CA GLY A 132 -16.67 -13.83 20.55
C GLY A 132 -17.23 -13.40 19.19
N SER A 133 -16.37 -13.19 18.20
CA SER A 133 -16.79 -12.91 16.82
C SER A 133 -16.05 -13.77 15.81
N LEU A 134 -16.78 -14.23 14.80
CA LEU A 134 -16.20 -14.59 13.51
C LEU A 134 -16.60 -13.47 12.57
N THR A 135 -15.69 -13.00 11.74
CA THR A 135 -16.10 -12.08 10.69
C THR A 135 -15.30 -12.24 9.42
N ALA A 136 -15.97 -11.94 8.32
CA ALA A 136 -15.61 -12.46 7.01
C ALA A 136 -15.83 -11.43 5.92
N LEU A 137 -14.82 -11.15 5.12
CA LEU A 137 -15.00 -10.53 3.82
C LEU A 137 -14.69 -11.54 2.71
N PRO A 138 -15.54 -11.56 1.68
CA PRO A 138 -15.31 -12.33 0.48
C PRO A 138 -14.49 -11.53 -0.53
N VAL A 139 -13.45 -12.14 -1.06
CA VAL A 139 -12.84 -11.73 -2.33
C VAL A 139 -13.86 -12.02 -3.44
N ILE A 140 -14.04 -11.06 -4.35
CA ILE A 140 -14.89 -11.20 -5.53
C ILE A 140 -14.11 -10.69 -6.74
N GLU A 141 -13.69 -11.62 -7.59
CA GLU A 141 -13.11 -11.26 -8.89
C GLU A 141 -14.24 -10.76 -9.81
N THR A 142 -14.25 -9.45 -10.09
CA THR A 142 -15.08 -8.82 -11.13
C THR A 142 -14.37 -8.90 -12.48
N GLN A 143 -15.13 -9.08 -13.56
CA GLN A 143 -14.59 -9.09 -14.92
C GLN A 143 -14.70 -7.70 -15.53
N ALA A 144 -13.58 -7.13 -16.00
CA ALA A 144 -13.51 -5.76 -16.53
C ALA A 144 -14.04 -4.65 -15.59
N GLY A 145 -14.10 -4.91 -14.27
CA GLY A 145 -14.70 -4.00 -13.29
C GLY A 145 -16.23 -4.04 -13.20
N ASP A 146 -16.91 -4.99 -13.86
CA ASP A 146 -18.38 -5.11 -13.81
C ASP A 146 -18.87 -5.61 -12.45
N VAL A 147 -19.37 -4.68 -11.64
CA VAL A 147 -20.06 -4.94 -10.36
C VAL A 147 -21.54 -5.32 -10.52
N SER A 148 -22.09 -5.28 -11.73
CA SER A 148 -23.47 -5.68 -12.07
C SER A 148 -23.61 -7.11 -12.61
N ALA A 149 -22.48 -7.81 -12.74
CA ALA A 149 -22.42 -9.25 -12.99
C ALA A 149 -23.13 -10.04 -11.87
N TYR A 150 -23.57 -11.27 -12.15
CA TYR A 150 -24.50 -11.96 -11.27
C TYR A 150 -23.94 -12.26 -9.87
N ILE A 151 -22.68 -12.70 -9.77
CA ILE A 151 -22.06 -13.03 -8.47
C ILE A 151 -21.79 -11.77 -7.61
N PRO A 152 -21.17 -10.69 -8.12
CA PRO A 152 -21.08 -9.42 -7.38
C PRO A 152 -22.45 -8.91 -6.90
N THR A 153 -23.45 -8.90 -7.78
CA THR A 153 -24.82 -8.44 -7.45
C THR A 153 -25.49 -9.30 -6.38
N ASN A 154 -25.13 -10.58 -6.27
CA ASN A 154 -25.62 -11.46 -5.20
C ASN A 154 -24.89 -11.21 -3.87
N VAL A 155 -23.60 -10.88 -3.87
CA VAL A 155 -22.79 -10.77 -2.64
C VAL A 155 -22.89 -9.38 -2.00
N ILE A 156 -22.91 -8.30 -2.77
CA ILE A 156 -23.07 -6.91 -2.28
C ILE A 156 -24.26 -6.72 -1.30
N PRO A 157 -25.48 -7.25 -1.56
CA PRO A 157 -26.59 -7.13 -0.59
C PRO A 157 -26.39 -7.97 0.67
N ILE A 158 -25.60 -9.06 0.60
CA ILE A 158 -25.29 -9.91 1.77
C ILE A 158 -24.22 -9.24 2.65
N THR A 159 -23.21 -8.59 2.09
CA THR A 159 -22.08 -8.03 2.85
C THR A 159 -22.33 -6.61 3.36
N ASP A 160 -22.05 -6.35 4.63
CA ASP A 160 -22.24 -5.04 5.29
C ASP A 160 -21.39 -3.89 4.73
N GLY A 161 -20.49 -4.17 3.79
CA GLY A 161 -19.80 -3.18 3.00
C GLY A 161 -19.13 -3.80 1.78
N GLN A 162 -18.39 -2.96 1.08
CA GLN A 162 -17.51 -3.37 -0.01
C GLN A 162 -16.31 -2.43 -0.12
N ILE A 163 -15.14 -3.01 -0.39
CA ILE A 163 -13.93 -2.27 -0.80
C ILE A 163 -13.71 -2.48 -2.31
N CYS A 164 -14.17 -1.53 -3.12
CA CYS A 164 -14.00 -1.57 -4.57
C CYS A 164 -12.59 -1.08 -4.95
N LEU A 165 -11.73 -1.95 -5.47
CA LEU A 165 -10.44 -1.56 -6.05
C LEU A 165 -10.60 -1.30 -7.55
N GLU A 166 -9.90 -0.29 -8.07
CA GLU A 166 -9.96 0.07 -9.49
C GLU A 166 -8.59 0.06 -10.16
N THR A 167 -8.57 -0.53 -11.35
CA THR A 167 -7.40 -0.57 -12.21
C THR A 167 -6.90 0.78 -12.65
N GLU A 168 -7.80 1.74 -12.83
CA GLU A 168 -7.42 3.07 -13.24
C GLU A 168 -6.63 3.77 -12.13
N LEU A 169 -7.09 3.65 -10.88
CA LEU A 169 -6.36 4.12 -9.70
C LEU A 169 -5.02 3.39 -9.57
N PHE A 170 -5.00 2.06 -9.74
CA PHE A 170 -3.78 1.25 -9.66
C PHE A 170 -2.70 1.65 -10.70
N TYR A 171 -3.10 1.90 -11.96
CA TYR A 171 -2.18 2.35 -13.02
C TYR A 171 -1.78 3.83 -12.88
N ARG A 172 -2.63 4.67 -12.29
CA ARG A 172 -2.27 6.05 -11.85
C ARG A 172 -1.36 6.08 -10.61
N GLY A 173 -0.94 4.93 -10.09
CA GLY A 173 -0.05 4.84 -8.93
C GLY A 173 -0.73 5.10 -7.58
N ILE A 174 -2.06 5.07 -7.52
CA ILE A 174 -2.82 5.10 -6.26
C ILE A 174 -2.95 3.67 -5.75
N ARG A 175 -2.27 3.37 -4.63
CA ARG A 175 -2.19 2.04 -4.02
C ARG A 175 -2.26 2.21 -2.49
N PRO A 176 -3.20 1.56 -1.76
CA PRO A 176 -4.25 0.68 -2.26
C PRO A 176 -5.24 1.41 -3.18
N ALA A 177 -5.69 0.72 -4.23
CA ALA A 177 -6.39 1.33 -5.37
C ALA A 177 -7.90 1.54 -5.12
N ILE A 178 -8.28 2.00 -3.93
CA ILE A 178 -9.66 2.02 -3.44
C ILE A 178 -10.47 3.15 -4.08
N ASN A 179 -11.58 2.81 -4.74
CA ASN A 179 -12.58 3.81 -5.12
C ASN A 179 -13.46 4.16 -3.92
N VAL A 180 -13.09 5.25 -3.23
CA VAL A 180 -13.80 5.85 -2.08
C VAL A 180 -15.28 6.22 -2.35
N GLY A 181 -15.67 6.39 -3.62
CA GLY A 181 -17.05 6.70 -4.01
C GLY A 181 -17.96 5.46 -4.13
N LEU A 182 -17.43 4.33 -4.62
CA LEU A 182 -18.16 3.06 -4.70
C LEU A 182 -18.03 2.22 -3.42
N SER A 183 -16.96 2.44 -2.66
CA SER A 183 -16.70 1.72 -1.39
C SER A 183 -17.51 2.31 -0.25
N VAL A 184 -18.10 1.44 0.56
CA VAL A 184 -18.95 1.81 1.70
C VAL A 184 -18.87 0.73 2.78
N SER A 185 -19.08 1.14 4.03
CA SER A 185 -19.45 0.25 5.13
C SER A 185 -20.76 0.78 5.71
N ARG A 186 -21.76 -0.09 5.83
CA ARG A 186 -23.09 0.21 6.38
C ARG A 186 -23.02 0.40 7.90
N VAL A 187 -22.17 -0.37 8.59
CA VAL A 187 -21.81 -0.16 10.01
C VAL A 187 -21.07 1.18 10.19
N GLY A 188 -20.23 1.54 9.22
CA GLY A 188 -19.69 2.87 9.04
C GLY A 188 -18.91 3.38 10.26
N SER A 189 -19.37 4.49 10.84
CA SER A 189 -18.65 5.17 11.93
C SER A 189 -18.90 4.61 13.34
N ALA A 190 -19.68 3.52 13.48
CA ALA A 190 -19.90 2.85 14.76
C ALA A 190 -18.68 1.99 15.17
N ALA A 191 -18.08 1.28 14.21
CA ALA A 191 -16.88 0.45 14.42
C ALA A 191 -15.56 1.24 14.48
N GLN A 192 -15.60 2.58 14.43
CA GLN A 192 -14.40 3.42 14.42
C GLN A 192 -14.05 3.94 15.82
N LEU A 193 -12.75 4.01 16.13
CA LEU A 193 -12.27 4.77 17.28
C LEU A 193 -12.80 6.21 17.21
N LYS A 194 -13.27 6.73 18.35
CA LYS A 194 -13.83 8.08 18.47
C LYS A 194 -12.91 9.15 17.88
N THR A 195 -11.61 9.04 18.14
CA THR A 195 -10.57 9.89 17.57
C THR A 195 -10.55 9.84 16.03
N MET A 196 -10.48 8.64 15.43
CA MET A 196 -10.49 8.47 13.97
C MET A 196 -11.77 9.04 13.34
N LYS A 197 -12.93 8.81 13.96
CA LYS A 197 -14.22 9.37 13.52
C LYS A 197 -14.23 10.90 13.50
N GLN A 198 -13.62 11.55 14.50
CA GLN A 198 -13.50 13.01 14.55
C GLN A 198 -12.59 13.56 13.44
N VAL A 199 -11.52 12.83 13.08
CA VAL A 199 -10.54 13.26 12.07
C VAL A 199 -11.04 13.03 10.64
N CYS A 200 -11.63 11.87 10.35
CA CYS A 200 -12.09 11.51 9.00
C CYS A 200 -13.43 12.16 8.60
N GLY A 201 -14.08 12.90 9.49
CA GLY A 201 -15.45 13.38 9.32
C GLY A 201 -15.69 14.26 8.09
N SER A 202 -14.76 15.17 7.78
CA SER A 202 -14.86 16.03 6.59
C SER A 202 -14.22 15.42 5.33
N SER A 203 -13.26 14.51 5.50
CA SER A 203 -12.40 14.01 4.40
C SER A 203 -13.20 13.37 3.26
N LYS A 204 -14.28 12.63 3.58
CA LYS A 204 -15.12 12.00 2.55
C LYS A 204 -15.89 13.02 1.70
N LEU A 205 -16.35 14.11 2.30
CA LEU A 205 -17.03 15.19 1.59
C LEU A 205 -16.04 15.96 0.70
N GLU A 206 -14.87 16.30 1.24
CA GLU A 206 -13.81 16.99 0.51
C GLU A 206 -13.30 16.17 -0.69
N LEU A 207 -13.12 14.85 -0.52
CA LEU A 207 -12.74 13.95 -1.62
C LEU A 207 -13.86 13.76 -2.65
N ALA A 208 -15.14 13.84 -2.27
CA ALA A 208 -16.26 13.81 -3.20
C ALA A 208 -16.30 15.09 -4.06
N GLN A 209 -16.27 16.26 -3.42
CA GLN A 209 -16.20 17.56 -4.09
C GLN A 209 -14.97 17.66 -5.01
N TYR A 210 -13.81 17.18 -4.55
CA TYR A 210 -12.60 17.10 -5.38
C TYR A 210 -12.82 16.31 -6.67
N ARG A 211 -13.49 15.16 -6.62
CA ARG A 211 -13.74 14.32 -7.80
C ARG A 211 -14.69 14.96 -8.78
N GLU A 212 -15.75 15.60 -8.30
CA GLU A 212 -16.69 16.36 -9.15
C GLU A 212 -15.94 17.49 -9.87
N VAL A 213 -15.24 18.34 -9.11
CA VAL A 213 -14.53 19.50 -9.65
C VAL A 213 -13.36 19.09 -10.56
N ALA A 214 -12.61 18.04 -10.23
CA ALA A 214 -11.49 17.54 -11.04
C ALA A 214 -11.92 16.94 -12.40
N ALA A 215 -13.19 16.53 -12.54
CA ALA A 215 -13.73 16.13 -13.84
C ALA A 215 -13.95 17.35 -14.77
N PHE A 216 -14.44 18.47 -14.23
CA PHE A 216 -14.65 19.70 -14.99
C PHE A 216 -13.36 20.50 -15.23
N ALA A 217 -12.45 20.51 -14.26
CA ALA A 217 -11.18 21.25 -14.33
C ALA A 217 -10.22 20.77 -15.44
N GLN A 218 -10.44 19.57 -16.00
CA GLN A 218 -9.70 19.07 -17.17
C GLN A 218 -10.00 19.85 -18.47
N PHE A 219 -11.08 20.65 -18.50
CA PHE A 219 -11.55 21.36 -19.70
C PHE A 219 -11.59 22.89 -19.54
N GLY A 220 -11.32 23.42 -18.34
CA GLY A 220 -11.34 24.87 -18.06
C GLY A 220 -9.95 25.51 -18.14
N SER A 221 -9.85 26.68 -18.78
CA SER A 221 -8.59 27.45 -18.87
C SER A 221 -8.30 28.29 -17.63
N ASP A 222 -9.34 28.84 -17.01
CA ASP A 222 -9.26 29.66 -15.79
C ASP A 222 -10.11 29.04 -14.69
N LEU A 223 -9.50 28.88 -13.52
CA LEU A 223 -10.13 28.37 -12.31
C LEU A 223 -10.00 29.44 -11.23
N ASP A 224 -11.10 29.73 -10.53
CA ASP A 224 -11.07 30.69 -9.42
C ASP A 224 -10.25 30.17 -8.23
N ALA A 225 -9.87 31.07 -7.33
CA ALA A 225 -8.99 30.74 -6.21
C ALA A 225 -9.56 29.67 -5.26
N ALA A 226 -10.89 29.59 -5.08
CA ALA A 226 -11.50 28.57 -4.23
C ALA A 226 -11.46 27.19 -4.91
N THR A 227 -11.76 27.12 -6.20
CA THR A 227 -11.60 25.90 -7.02
C THR A 227 -10.15 25.42 -7.03
N GLN A 228 -9.18 26.33 -7.20
CA GLN A 228 -7.75 25.97 -7.14
C GLN A 228 -7.34 25.43 -5.76
N ALA A 229 -7.82 26.03 -4.67
CA ALA A 229 -7.55 25.55 -3.32
C ALA A 229 -8.15 24.14 -3.07
N LEU A 230 -9.38 23.92 -3.52
CA LEU A 230 -10.08 22.64 -3.42
C LEU A 230 -9.37 21.53 -4.21
N LEU A 231 -8.95 21.80 -5.45
CA LEU A 231 -8.17 20.86 -6.27
C LEU A 231 -6.81 20.54 -5.64
N ASN A 232 -6.12 21.56 -5.12
CA ASN A 232 -4.85 21.39 -4.43
C ASN A 232 -4.98 20.49 -3.19
N ARG A 233 -5.98 20.74 -2.35
CA ARG A 233 -6.25 20.00 -1.13
C ARG A 233 -6.70 18.56 -1.42
N GLY A 234 -7.62 18.38 -2.37
CA GLY A 234 -8.10 17.07 -2.80
C GLY A 234 -7.02 16.17 -3.41
N ALA A 235 -6.07 16.74 -4.17
CA ALA A 235 -4.89 16.01 -4.63
C ALA A 235 -4.04 15.50 -3.46
N ARG A 236 -3.81 16.32 -2.44
CA ARG A 236 -3.04 15.97 -1.23
C ARG A 236 -3.75 14.88 -0.42
N LEU A 237 -5.06 15.01 -0.21
CA LEU A 237 -5.91 13.99 0.41
C LEU A 237 -5.98 12.67 -0.39
N THR A 238 -5.62 12.68 -1.67
CA THR A 238 -5.51 11.48 -2.52
C THR A 238 -4.11 10.83 -2.46
N GLU A 239 -3.06 11.62 -2.18
CA GLU A 239 -1.69 11.11 -1.96
C GLU A 239 -1.51 10.49 -0.57
N VAL A 240 -2.04 11.12 0.48
CA VAL A 240 -1.86 10.70 1.88
C VAL A 240 -2.24 9.24 2.21
N PRO A 241 -3.34 8.65 1.69
CA PRO A 241 -3.67 7.26 1.98
C PRO A 241 -2.88 6.25 1.11
N LYS A 242 -1.87 6.66 0.34
CA LYS A 242 -1.07 5.74 -0.47
C LYS A 242 -0.06 5.00 0.39
N GLN A 243 -0.15 3.67 0.42
CA GLN A 243 0.61 2.84 1.33
C GLN A 243 1.29 1.69 0.56
N PRO A 244 2.59 1.39 0.81
CA PRO A 244 3.26 0.24 0.21
C PRO A 244 2.72 -1.08 0.80
N GLN A 245 2.83 -2.14 0.01
CA GLN A 245 2.41 -3.49 0.41
C GLN A 245 3.26 -3.99 1.61
N TYR A 246 2.64 -4.80 2.48
CA TYR A 246 3.27 -5.40 3.67
C TYR A 246 3.78 -4.43 4.74
N ALA A 247 3.45 -3.13 4.66
CA ALA A 247 3.83 -2.12 5.66
C ALA A 247 2.62 -1.54 6.41
N PRO A 248 1.85 -2.34 7.18
CA PRO A 248 0.67 -1.85 7.89
C PRO A 248 1.03 -0.80 8.95
N LEU A 249 0.42 0.39 8.87
CA LEU A 249 0.59 1.44 9.86
C LEU A 249 -0.29 1.17 11.10
N PRO A 250 0.24 1.31 12.33
CA PRO A 250 -0.56 1.29 13.55
C PRO A 250 -1.61 2.41 13.58
N ILE A 251 -2.78 2.16 14.18
CA ILE A 251 -3.95 3.05 14.11
C ILE A 251 -3.68 4.45 14.68
N GLU A 252 -2.92 4.55 15.77
CA GLU A 252 -2.48 5.83 16.35
C GLU A 252 -1.63 6.68 15.38
N LYS A 253 -0.82 6.03 14.53
CA LYS A 253 0.00 6.68 13.50
C LYS A 253 -0.86 7.11 12.30
N GLN A 254 -1.83 6.28 11.90
CA GLN A 254 -2.81 6.64 10.86
C GLN A 254 -3.62 7.89 11.27
N ILE A 255 -4.10 7.95 12.51
CA ILE A 255 -4.87 9.09 13.04
C ILE A 255 -4.11 10.39 12.85
N LEU A 256 -2.82 10.44 13.22
CA LEU A 256 -2.01 11.65 13.14
C LEU A 256 -1.70 12.06 11.69
N VAL A 257 -1.42 11.09 10.81
CA VAL A 257 -1.19 11.33 9.37
C VAL A 257 -2.43 11.93 8.70
N ILE A 258 -3.60 11.35 8.95
CA ILE A 258 -4.87 11.86 8.40
C ILE A 258 -5.21 13.23 9.03
N TYR A 259 -4.92 13.42 10.33
CA TYR A 259 -5.11 14.71 11.01
C TYR A 259 -4.26 15.82 10.38
N ALA A 260 -3.01 15.54 10.05
CA ALA A 260 -2.14 16.48 9.34
C ALA A 260 -2.72 16.89 7.98
N ALA A 261 -3.25 15.93 7.23
CA ALA A 261 -3.85 16.17 5.91
C ALA A 261 -5.15 16.98 5.99
N VAL A 262 -6.06 16.61 6.90
CA VAL A 262 -7.40 17.22 7.01
C VAL A 262 -7.35 18.64 7.60
N ASN A 263 -6.41 18.92 8.51
CA ASN A 263 -6.24 20.27 9.06
C ASN A 263 -5.34 21.18 8.21
N GLY A 264 -4.95 20.74 7.00
CA GLY A 264 -4.24 21.56 6.02
C GLY A 264 -2.75 21.75 6.27
N PHE A 265 -2.13 20.99 7.19
CA PHE A 265 -0.68 21.02 7.39
C PHE A 265 0.08 20.61 6.13
N CYS A 266 -0.50 19.72 5.32
CA CYS A 266 0.03 19.30 4.02
C CYS A 266 -0.18 20.32 2.87
N ASP A 267 -1.02 21.36 3.05
CA ASP A 267 -1.48 22.21 1.92
C ASP A 267 -0.36 22.99 1.24
N ARG A 268 0.72 23.31 1.98
CA ARG A 268 1.90 24.03 1.45
C ARG A 268 3.00 23.12 0.89
N MET A 269 2.82 21.80 0.98
CA MET A 269 3.78 20.80 0.51
C MET A 269 3.60 20.49 -0.97
N ALA A 270 4.67 20.04 -1.63
CA ALA A 270 4.60 19.47 -2.97
C ALA A 270 4.18 17.99 -2.91
N LEU A 271 3.46 17.50 -3.92
CA LEU A 271 2.81 16.17 -3.89
C LEU A 271 3.81 15.02 -3.73
N ASP A 272 4.99 15.14 -4.36
CA ASP A 272 6.10 14.19 -4.29
C ASP A 272 6.64 14.00 -2.86
N ARG A 273 6.63 15.06 -2.04
CA ARG A 273 7.13 15.03 -0.66
C ARG A 273 6.15 14.47 0.36
N ILE A 274 4.87 14.35 0.05
CA ILE A 274 3.85 13.83 0.99
C ILE A 274 4.23 12.44 1.49
N SER A 275 4.72 11.57 0.60
CA SER A 275 5.18 10.23 0.94
C SER A 275 6.45 10.18 1.84
N GLN A 276 7.20 11.28 1.92
CA GLN A 276 8.35 11.43 2.82
C GLN A 276 7.86 11.92 4.19
N TYR A 277 7.01 12.94 4.20
CA TYR A 277 6.37 13.51 5.39
C TYR A 277 5.54 12.48 6.17
N GLU A 278 4.79 11.63 5.46
CA GLU A 278 4.04 10.51 6.03
C GLU A 278 4.94 9.47 6.72
N ARG A 279 6.21 9.35 6.32
CA ARG A 279 7.21 8.47 6.96
C ARG A 279 7.96 9.18 8.08
N ALA A 280 8.16 10.50 7.97
CA ALA A 280 8.84 11.34 8.95
C ALA A 280 8.00 11.57 10.22
N ILE A 281 6.68 11.76 10.07
CA ILE A 281 5.77 11.89 11.22
C ILE A 281 5.92 10.67 12.17
N PRO A 282 5.68 9.41 11.75
CA PRO A 282 5.64 8.29 12.67
C PRO A 282 6.99 7.85 13.25
N SER A 283 8.12 8.37 12.75
CA SER A 283 9.45 8.17 13.33
C SER A 283 9.82 9.18 14.41
N SER A 284 9.26 10.40 14.34
CA SER A 284 9.67 11.52 15.20
C SER A 284 8.66 11.83 16.33
N VAL A 285 7.49 11.18 16.34
CA VAL A 285 6.46 11.35 17.37
C VAL A 285 6.89 10.76 18.72
N LYS A 286 6.63 11.51 19.78
CA LYS A 286 6.73 11.08 21.19
C LYS A 286 5.70 9.98 21.52
N PRO A 287 6.08 8.85 22.17
CA PRO A 287 5.16 7.76 22.50
C PRO A 287 3.90 8.20 23.28
N GLU A 288 4.03 9.22 24.14
CA GLU A 288 2.96 9.77 24.97
C GLU A 288 1.81 10.34 24.11
N LEU A 289 2.15 11.05 23.03
CA LEU A 289 1.19 11.59 22.06
C LEU A 289 0.48 10.47 21.27
N LEU A 290 1.19 9.38 20.93
CA LEU A 290 0.56 8.22 20.30
C LEU A 290 -0.43 7.52 21.24
N GLN A 291 -0.12 7.47 22.54
CA GLN A 291 -0.98 6.84 23.54
C GLN A 291 -2.22 7.71 23.84
N SER A 292 -2.08 9.04 23.89
CA SER A 292 -3.20 9.95 24.16
C SER A 292 -4.27 9.92 23.04
N LEU A 293 -3.87 9.67 21.79
CA LEU A 293 -4.79 9.49 20.65
C LEU A 293 -5.68 8.24 20.74
N LEU A 294 -5.26 7.22 21.51
CA LEU A 294 -6.01 5.97 21.71
C LEU A 294 -7.03 6.05 22.86
N GLU A 295 -7.02 7.12 23.64
CA GLU A 295 -7.92 7.25 24.79
C GLU A 295 -9.40 7.41 24.38
N LYS A 296 -10.30 6.74 25.10
CA LYS A 296 -11.76 6.76 24.87
C LYS A 296 -12.39 8.17 24.88
N GLY A 297 -11.70 9.16 25.45
CA GLY A 297 -12.11 10.57 25.44
C GLY A 297 -12.17 11.19 24.04
N GLY A 298 -11.30 10.78 23.12
CA GLY A 298 -11.12 11.43 21.81
C GLY A 298 -10.35 12.76 21.88
N LEU A 299 -10.34 13.50 20.77
CA LEU A 299 -9.72 14.82 20.66
C LEU A 299 -10.67 15.91 21.18
N THR A 300 -10.38 16.45 22.37
CA THR A 300 -10.92 17.73 22.86
C THR A 300 -10.13 18.91 22.29
N ASN A 301 -10.58 20.14 22.50
CA ASN A 301 -9.87 21.31 22.00
C ASN A 301 -8.51 21.52 22.70
N GLU A 302 -8.36 21.21 24.00
CA GLU A 302 -7.04 21.23 24.64
C GLU A 302 -6.13 20.14 24.06
N ARG A 303 -6.67 18.93 23.83
CA ARG A 303 -5.93 17.78 23.29
C ARG A 303 -5.50 17.94 21.82
N LYS A 304 -6.03 18.91 21.08
CA LYS A 304 -5.54 19.26 19.73
C LYS A 304 -4.27 20.08 19.76
N MET A 305 -4.00 20.81 20.85
CA MET A 305 -2.84 21.71 20.94
C MET A 305 -1.50 20.96 20.83
N GLU A 306 -1.41 19.73 21.33
CA GLU A 306 -0.21 18.91 21.28
C GLU A 306 0.07 18.34 19.86
N PRO A 307 -0.88 17.68 19.15
CA PRO A 307 -0.76 17.40 17.73
C PRO A 307 -0.45 18.64 16.88
N ASP A 308 -1.13 19.76 17.12
CA ASP A 308 -0.95 21.00 16.36
C ASP A 308 0.45 21.59 16.54
N ALA A 309 0.99 21.58 17.75
CA ALA A 309 2.35 22.05 18.03
C ALA A 309 3.39 21.16 17.34
N PHE A 310 3.25 19.84 17.48
CA PHE A 310 4.14 18.87 16.86
C PHE A 310 4.15 18.94 15.33
N LEU A 311 2.98 19.05 14.70
CA LEU A 311 2.87 19.15 13.24
C LEU A 311 3.35 20.50 12.70
N LYS A 312 3.27 21.59 13.48
CA LYS A 312 3.93 22.86 13.14
C LYS A 312 5.44 22.72 13.17
N GLU A 313 6.00 22.12 14.23
CA GLU A 313 7.44 21.91 14.37
C GLU A 313 8.02 21.09 13.19
N ILE A 314 7.42 19.95 12.85
CA ILE A 314 7.87 19.16 11.67
C ILE A 314 7.62 19.90 10.36
N GLY A 315 6.45 20.53 10.20
CA GLY A 315 6.12 21.30 9.00
C GLY A 315 7.12 22.44 8.76
N GLU A 316 7.55 23.13 9.81
CA GLU A 316 8.58 24.18 9.76
C GLU A 316 9.98 23.63 9.50
N LEU A 317 10.36 22.49 10.08
CA LEU A 317 11.66 21.84 9.81
C LEU A 317 11.80 21.42 8.33
N GLU A 318 10.78 20.81 7.73
CA GLU A 318 10.79 20.52 6.30
C GLU A 318 10.69 21.79 5.43
N PHE A 319 10.02 22.86 5.91
CA PHE A 319 10.04 24.17 5.24
C PHE A 319 11.39 24.88 5.35
N GLN A 320 12.18 24.67 6.39
CA GLN A 320 13.54 25.20 6.48
C GLN A 320 14.50 24.42 5.56
N GLN A 321 14.25 23.14 5.32
CA GLN A 321 14.92 22.40 4.24
C GLN A 321 14.55 22.91 2.82
N LYS A 322 13.46 23.67 2.68
CA LYS A 322 13.11 24.45 1.47
C LYS A 322 13.91 25.76 1.35
N TYR A 323 14.65 26.14 2.40
CA TYR A 323 15.30 27.45 2.56
C TYR A 323 16.80 27.37 2.93
N ILE A 324 17.47 26.26 2.61
CA ILE A 324 18.90 26.32 2.28
C ILE A 324 18.97 26.81 0.82
N PRO A 325 19.30 28.08 0.55
CA PRO A 325 19.53 28.50 -0.83
C PRO A 325 20.73 27.73 -1.39
N GLU A 326 20.66 27.28 -2.65
CA GLU A 326 21.81 26.62 -3.32
C GLU A 326 23.08 27.50 -3.33
N LYS A 327 22.94 28.81 -3.09
CA LYS A 327 24.04 29.76 -2.86
C LYS A 327 24.85 29.53 -1.57
N GLY A 328 24.34 28.75 -0.60
CA GLY A 328 25.02 28.48 0.68
C GLY A 328 26.07 27.36 0.62
N CYS A 329 25.88 26.36 -0.24
CA CYS A 329 26.82 25.23 -0.33
C CYS A 329 28.20 25.64 -0.86
N ASN A 330 28.29 26.59 -1.79
CA ASN A 330 29.58 27.06 -2.29
C ASN A 330 30.41 27.78 -1.22
N ALA A 331 29.80 28.63 -0.38
CA ALA A 331 30.55 29.39 0.64
C ALA A 331 31.15 28.50 1.75
N ILE A 332 30.43 27.43 2.15
CA ILE A 332 30.95 26.45 3.12
C ILE A 332 31.99 25.54 2.45
N TYR A 333 31.79 25.16 1.18
CA TYR A 333 32.75 24.34 0.44
C TYR A 333 34.06 25.10 0.15
N GLU A 334 34.00 26.37 -0.25
CA GLU A 334 35.20 27.20 -0.48
C GLU A 334 35.98 27.45 0.82
N SER A 335 35.32 27.77 1.94
CA SER A 335 36.01 28.00 3.22
C SER A 335 36.61 26.74 3.86
N THR A 336 36.05 25.55 3.60
CA THR A 336 36.58 24.27 4.12
C THR A 336 37.62 23.62 3.22
N LYS A 337 37.63 23.93 1.90
CA LYS A 337 38.58 23.40 0.93
C LYS A 337 40.04 23.71 1.29
N ASP A 338 40.32 24.94 1.69
CA ASP A 338 41.69 25.37 2.02
C ASP A 338 42.18 24.73 3.34
N LEU A 339 41.31 24.62 4.35
CA LEU A 339 41.61 23.97 5.64
C LEU A 339 41.89 22.46 5.52
N LEU A 340 41.15 21.77 4.63
CA LEU A 340 41.37 20.35 4.34
C LEU A 340 42.67 20.12 3.57
N HIS A 341 43.01 20.98 2.61
CA HIS A 341 44.23 20.84 1.80
C HIS A 341 45.52 20.93 2.63
N ASP A 342 45.56 21.84 3.60
CA ASP A 342 46.74 22.04 4.46
C ASP A 342 46.86 21.02 5.61
N SER A 343 45.75 20.41 6.04
CA SER A 343 45.79 19.32 7.02
C SER A 343 46.25 18.01 6.39
N LEU A 344 45.74 17.67 5.19
CA LEU A 344 46.22 16.50 4.42
C LEU A 344 47.70 16.63 4.03
N ARG A 345 48.15 17.81 3.58
CA ARG A 345 49.57 18.05 3.29
C ARG A 345 50.46 17.90 4.52
N ARG A 346 50.03 18.36 5.70
CA ARG A 346 50.80 18.18 6.94
C ARG A 346 50.89 16.71 7.36
N GLY A 347 49.76 16.00 7.40
CA GLY A 347 49.74 14.58 7.78
C GLY A 347 50.58 13.70 6.84
N ILE A 348 50.50 13.91 5.52
CA ILE A 348 51.34 13.19 4.54
C ILE A 348 52.83 13.50 4.77
N LYS A 349 53.18 14.75 5.05
CA LYS A 349 54.57 15.16 5.29
C LYS A 349 55.14 14.57 6.58
N GLU A 350 54.37 14.55 7.68
CA GLU A 350 54.73 13.87 8.93
C GLU A 350 54.93 12.37 8.72
N ILE A 351 54.03 11.71 8.00
CA ILE A 351 54.13 10.26 7.71
C ILE A 351 55.40 9.94 6.91
N MET A 352 55.79 10.79 5.95
CA MET A 352 57.04 10.59 5.20
C MET A 352 58.28 10.80 6.08
N THR A 353 58.34 11.86 6.89
CA THR A 353 59.50 12.11 7.79
C THR A 353 59.63 11.08 8.90
N THR A 354 58.52 10.52 9.41
CA THR A 354 58.56 9.56 10.52
C THR A 354 59.04 8.17 10.08
N ASN A 355 58.86 7.81 8.81
CA ASN A 355 59.19 6.48 8.27
C ASN A 355 60.47 6.43 7.41
N ASN A 356 61.16 7.57 7.25
CA ASN A 356 62.46 7.67 6.56
C ASN A 356 62.47 7.07 5.14
N LEU A 357 61.38 7.28 4.38
CA LEU A 357 61.18 6.76 3.03
C LEU A 357 61.70 7.76 1.98
N GLU A 358 62.67 7.34 1.15
CA GLU A 358 63.08 8.10 -0.02
C GLU A 358 62.18 7.82 -1.24
N LEU A 359 61.87 8.88 -2.01
CA LEU A 359 61.11 8.78 -3.26
C LEU A 359 61.97 8.17 -4.39
N PRO A 360 61.49 7.14 -5.12
CA PRO A 360 62.20 6.59 -6.26
C PRO A 360 62.39 7.64 -7.38
N LYS A 361 63.61 7.77 -7.89
CA LYS A 361 63.93 8.65 -9.02
C LYS A 361 63.27 8.13 -10.30
N GLY A 362 62.27 8.85 -10.82
CA GLY A 362 61.67 8.57 -12.14
C GLY A 362 60.20 8.95 -12.31
N MET A 363 59.45 9.26 -11.24
CA MET A 363 58.05 9.69 -11.36
C MET A 363 57.90 11.21 -11.44
N THR A 364 57.36 11.70 -12.56
CA THR A 364 56.88 13.08 -12.72
C THR A 364 55.41 13.08 -13.09
N HIS A 365 54.58 13.64 -12.19
CA HIS A 365 53.16 14.01 -12.37
C HIS A 365 52.13 12.97 -12.87
N SER A 366 51.37 12.40 -11.93
CA SER A 366 49.98 11.98 -12.22
C SER A 366 49.02 12.04 -11.01
N GLU A 367 49.19 12.98 -10.07
CA GLU A 367 48.15 13.31 -9.08
C GLU A 367 46.98 14.10 -9.71
N LEU A 368 47.21 14.75 -10.85
CA LEU A 368 46.19 15.49 -11.59
C LEU A 368 45.19 14.59 -12.35
N ALA A 369 45.63 13.41 -12.82
CA ALA A 369 44.81 12.52 -13.65
C ALA A 369 43.57 11.97 -12.91
N TRP A 370 43.70 11.70 -11.60
CA TRP A 370 42.57 11.26 -10.76
C TRP A 370 41.62 12.41 -10.43
N ILE A 371 42.11 13.65 -10.35
CA ILE A 371 41.28 14.83 -10.10
C ILE A 371 40.45 15.17 -11.35
N GLU A 372 41.04 15.12 -12.55
CA GLU A 372 40.30 15.26 -13.82
C GLU A 372 39.24 14.17 -14.01
N TYR A 373 39.54 12.93 -13.60
CA TYR A 373 38.58 11.81 -13.65
C TYR A 373 37.35 12.08 -12.78
N PHE A 374 37.54 12.57 -11.55
CA PHE A 374 36.43 12.92 -10.65
C PHE A 374 35.65 14.17 -11.08
N GLU A 375 36.29 15.17 -11.69
CA GLU A 375 35.58 16.33 -12.25
C GLU A 375 34.74 15.97 -13.49
N ARG A 376 35.26 15.13 -14.40
CA ARG A 376 34.50 14.61 -15.56
C ARG A 376 33.30 13.73 -15.15
N LEU A 377 33.41 13.00 -14.03
CA LEU A 377 32.27 12.26 -13.47
C LEU A 377 31.14 13.21 -13.02
N LYS A 378 31.47 14.35 -12.40
CA LYS A 378 30.48 15.35 -11.97
C LYS A 378 29.77 16.04 -13.14
N THR A 379 30.47 16.34 -14.24
CA THR A 379 29.85 17.01 -15.40
C THR A 379 28.83 16.11 -16.10
N ASN A 380 29.14 14.82 -16.27
CA ASN A 380 28.26 13.89 -16.98
C ASN A 380 26.98 13.53 -16.19
N VAL A 381 27.04 13.52 -14.85
CA VAL A 381 25.84 13.37 -13.99
C VAL A 381 24.89 14.56 -14.13
N ARG A 382 25.41 15.77 -14.43
CA ARG A 382 24.61 16.96 -14.74
C ARG A 382 23.93 16.93 -16.12
N GLU A 383 24.42 16.12 -17.07
CA GLU A 383 23.91 16.09 -18.46
C GLU A 383 23.10 14.83 -18.83
N GLY A 384 22.93 13.86 -17.92
CA GLY A 384 21.97 12.76 -18.09
C GLY A 384 22.31 11.71 -19.16
N LYS A 385 23.57 11.64 -19.62
CA LYS A 385 24.03 10.63 -20.59
C LYS A 385 24.23 9.26 -19.93
N LYS A 386 23.77 8.18 -20.57
CA LYS A 386 23.97 6.78 -20.13
C LYS A 386 25.00 6.09 -21.05
N SER A 387 25.91 5.29 -20.45
CA SER A 387 27.13 4.69 -21.05
C SER A 387 28.31 5.67 -21.22
N PHE A 388 29.60 5.28 -21.14
CA PHE A 388 30.22 3.95 -21.34
C PHE A 388 31.56 3.74 -20.55
N GLN A 389 32.35 2.72 -20.95
CA GLN A 389 33.53 2.09 -20.31
C GLN A 389 34.73 2.97 -19.91
N GLY A 390 35.58 2.45 -19.01
CA GLY A 390 36.91 2.98 -18.68
C GLY A 390 38.06 2.31 -19.46
N PRO A 391 39.27 2.89 -19.46
CA PRO A 391 40.39 2.43 -20.30
C PRO A 391 41.08 1.20 -19.72
N GLY A 392 41.24 0.12 -20.52
CA GLY A 392 41.99 -1.06 -20.06
C GLY A 392 41.98 -2.31 -20.96
N CYS A 393 41.05 -2.45 -21.91
CA CYS A 393 41.03 -3.58 -22.85
C CYS A 393 41.08 -3.09 -24.31
N VAL A 394 41.81 -3.79 -25.16
CA VAL A 394 41.98 -3.52 -26.59
C VAL A 394 41.14 -4.53 -27.39
N ASP A 395 40.55 -4.08 -28.50
CA ASP A 395 39.77 -4.92 -29.42
C ASP A 395 40.66 -5.92 -30.19
N GLU A 396 40.21 -7.17 -30.31
CA GLU A 396 40.52 -8.02 -31.46
C GLU A 396 39.26 -8.11 -32.35
N LYS A 397 39.44 -7.89 -33.65
CA LYS A 397 38.40 -8.06 -34.67
C LYS A 397 38.54 -9.46 -35.28
N GLU A 398 37.43 -10.14 -35.60
CA GLU A 398 36.92 -10.25 -36.98
C GLU A 398 35.67 -11.15 -37.12
N GLU A 399 34.89 -10.83 -38.16
CA GLU A 399 33.96 -11.68 -38.93
C GLU A 399 33.14 -12.82 -38.28
N ASN A 400 31.81 -12.64 -38.25
CA ASN A 400 31.03 -13.18 -39.38
C ASN A 400 29.62 -12.59 -39.56
N GLN A 401 29.08 -12.74 -40.77
CA GLN A 401 27.83 -12.15 -41.23
C GLN A 401 26.61 -13.07 -41.00
N GLY A 402 25.40 -12.51 -40.92
CA GLY A 402 24.16 -13.29 -40.86
C GLY A 402 22.88 -12.42 -40.87
N HIS A 403 22.19 -12.36 -42.02
CA HIS A 403 20.96 -11.57 -42.21
C HIS A 403 19.76 -12.05 -41.36
N ALA A 404 18.86 -11.12 -40.97
CA ALA A 404 17.51 -11.05 -41.56
C ALA A 404 16.56 -10.00 -40.91
N ARG A 405 15.93 -9.19 -41.75
CA ARG A 405 14.62 -8.54 -41.64
C ARG A 405 14.16 -8.24 -43.09
N PRO A 406 12.88 -7.94 -43.38
CA PRO A 406 11.69 -7.89 -42.51
C PRO A 406 10.54 -8.78 -43.03
N GLU A 407 9.37 -8.76 -42.36
CA GLU A 407 8.10 -8.59 -43.11
C GLU A 407 6.94 -8.07 -42.24
N LEU A 408 5.94 -7.48 -42.90
CA LEU A 408 4.76 -6.82 -42.33
C LEU A 408 3.51 -7.67 -42.58
N LEU A 409 2.60 -7.69 -41.60
CA LEU A 409 1.13 -7.89 -41.68
C LEU A 409 0.64 -7.81 -40.21
N GLY A 410 -0.51 -7.25 -39.82
CA GLY A 410 -1.61 -6.66 -40.59
C GLY A 410 -2.92 -6.91 -39.84
N GLN A 411 -3.60 -5.84 -39.39
CA GLN A 411 -4.99 -5.81 -38.88
C GLN A 411 -5.32 -6.44 -37.50
N GLY A 412 -5.40 -5.57 -36.49
CA GLY A 412 -6.66 -5.26 -35.78
C GLY A 412 -7.38 -6.31 -34.92
N GLN A 413 -7.40 -6.07 -33.60
CA GLN A 413 -8.62 -6.16 -32.77
C GLN A 413 -8.52 -5.28 -31.51
N ARG A 414 -9.64 -4.66 -31.11
CA ARG A 414 -9.74 -3.87 -29.87
C ARG A 414 -9.87 -4.82 -28.68
N ASN A 415 -8.98 -4.74 -27.69
CA ASN A 415 -9.12 -5.47 -26.43
C ASN A 415 -9.05 -4.54 -25.22
N SER A 416 -10.21 -4.36 -24.57
CA SER A 416 -10.39 -3.65 -23.32
C SER A 416 -10.22 -4.61 -22.13
N PHE A 417 -9.09 -4.50 -21.44
CA PHE A 417 -8.82 -5.17 -20.16
C PHE A 417 -9.39 -4.35 -18.99
N LYS A 418 -9.64 -4.96 -17.81
CA LYS A 418 -9.56 -4.38 -16.43
C LYS A 418 -9.85 -5.42 -15.32
N GLN A 419 -9.48 -5.13 -14.06
CA GLN A 419 -9.14 -6.08 -12.95
C GLN A 419 -10.27 -6.41 -11.95
N GLY A 420 -9.97 -7.29 -10.96
CA GLY A 420 -10.79 -7.65 -9.78
C GLY A 420 -10.13 -7.36 -8.39
N CYS A 421 -10.82 -7.72 -7.28
CA CYS A 421 -10.56 -7.22 -5.90
C CYS A 421 -10.67 -8.29 -4.79
N TYR A 422 -10.04 -8.00 -3.63
CA TYR A 422 -9.92 -8.86 -2.43
C TYR A 422 -10.32 -8.12 -1.15
N ASP A 423 -10.77 -8.83 -0.09
CA ASP A 423 -11.38 -8.18 1.08
C ASP A 423 -11.24 -8.98 2.43
N LEU A 424 -11.20 -8.30 3.62
CA LEU A 424 -10.93 -8.82 5.03
C LEU A 424 -12.06 -8.94 6.17
N ARG A 425 -12.45 -7.87 6.95
CA ARG A 425 -13.45 -7.72 8.10
C ARG A 425 -13.30 -8.52 9.42
N LEU A 426 -13.52 -7.78 10.50
CA LEU A 426 -13.88 -8.20 11.87
C LEU A 426 -15.00 -7.28 12.38
N GLU A 427 -15.95 -7.77 13.18
CA GLU A 427 -17.01 -6.94 13.80
C GLU A 427 -17.39 -7.35 15.22
N THR A 428 -18.04 -6.40 15.89
CA THR A 428 -18.65 -6.42 17.22
C THR A 428 -20.10 -5.87 17.09
N ASP A 429 -21.14 -6.45 17.70
CA ASP A 429 -21.60 -6.20 19.09
C ASP A 429 -21.77 -7.42 20.01
#